data_AF-A0A7S4ESG5-F1
#
_entry.id   AF-A0A7S4ESG5-F1
#
_cell.length_a   1.000
_cell.length_b   1.000
_cell.length_c   1.000
_cell.angle_alpha   90.00
_cell.angle_beta   90.00
_cell.angle_gamma   90.00
#
_symmetry.space_group_name_H-M   'P 1'
#
loop_
_entity.id
_entity.type
_entity.pdbx_description
1 polymer ?
#
loop_
_entity_poly.entity_id
_entity_poly.type
_entity_poly.pdbx_seq_one_letter_code
_entity_poly.pdbx_strand_id
1 'polypeptide(L)'
;LDDRAAAGSEVWILSERSEAARKVDLEAEGLGLSCTSEDSFGYGLRHMRVCHEFGLPTEMVSLQKLPLTRATCAVVFDDGAAKHLGITDTQITDAETLVALLHL
;
A
#
# COMPACT_ATOMS: atom_id res chain seq x y z
N LEU A 1 14.89 -5.50 -2.43
CA LEU A 1 13.93 -6.34 -1.67
C LEU A 1 13.56 -7.58 -2.49
N ASP A 2 13.25 -7.40 -3.77
CA ASP A 2 12.89 -8.48 -4.71
C ASP A 2 13.86 -9.68 -4.75
N ASP A 3 15.17 -9.44 -4.88
CA ASP A 3 16.18 -10.53 -4.90
C ASP A 3 16.30 -11.30 -3.58
N ARG A 4 15.76 -10.75 -2.48
CA ARG A 4 15.77 -11.39 -1.16
C ARG A 4 14.43 -12.01 -0.78
N ALA A 5 13.37 -11.68 -1.51
CA ALA A 5 12.06 -12.25 -1.30
C ALA A 5 12.00 -13.66 -1.91
N ALA A 6 11.32 -14.57 -1.23
CA ALA A 6 11.04 -15.88 -1.81
C ALA A 6 10.15 -15.71 -3.05
N ALA A 7 10.34 -16.54 -4.07
CA ALA A 7 9.49 -16.52 -5.25
C ALA A 7 8.01 -16.72 -4.86
N GLY A 8 7.13 -15.89 -5.42
CA GLY A 8 5.70 -15.88 -5.10
C GLY A 8 5.35 -15.09 -3.85
N SER A 9 6.27 -14.27 -3.33
CA SER A 9 5.95 -13.33 -2.25
C SER A 9 4.93 -12.29 -2.73
N GLU A 10 4.12 -11.82 -1.81
CA GLU A 10 3.07 -10.84 -2.10
C GLU A 10 3.24 -9.61 -1.21
N VAL A 11 3.01 -8.44 -1.79
CA VAL A 11 2.90 -7.16 -1.09
C VAL A 11 1.52 -6.62 -1.35
N TRP A 12 0.75 -6.43 -0.29
CA TRP A 12 -0.58 -5.87 -0.37
C TRP A 12 -0.55 -4.43 0.14
N ILE A 13 -1.07 -3.50 -0.66
CA ILE A 13 -1.07 -2.07 -0.37
C ILE A 13 -2.52 -1.60 -0.30
N LEU A 14 -2.96 -1.22 0.90
CA LEU A 14 -4.23 -0.51 1.11
C LEU A 14 -3.96 0.98 1.20
N SER A 15 -4.63 1.77 0.37
CA SER A 15 -4.48 3.23 0.39
C SER A 15 -5.71 3.92 -0.20
N GLU A 16 -5.93 5.16 0.22
CA GLU A 16 -6.95 6.05 -0.34
C GLU A 16 -6.58 6.58 -1.73
N ARG A 17 -5.36 6.32 -2.21
CA ARG A 17 -4.96 6.72 -3.56
C ARG A 17 -5.35 5.64 -4.54
N SER A 18 -6.09 6.04 -5.58
CA SER A 18 -6.47 5.13 -6.66
C SER A 18 -5.24 4.58 -7.38
N GLU A 19 -5.36 3.37 -7.91
CA GLU A 19 -4.30 2.72 -8.69
C GLU A 19 -3.85 3.58 -9.86
N ALA A 20 -4.78 4.26 -10.54
CA ALA A 20 -4.49 5.18 -11.64
C ALA A 20 -3.68 6.40 -11.19
N ALA A 21 -4.02 7.01 -10.05
CA ALA A 21 -3.25 8.14 -9.52
C ALA A 21 -1.85 7.71 -9.06
N ARG A 22 -1.76 6.54 -8.44
CA ARG A 22 -0.47 5.95 -8.04
C ARG A 22 0.38 5.60 -9.25
N LYS A 23 -0.25 5.21 -10.36
CA LYS A 23 0.46 4.91 -11.59
C LYS A 23 1.22 6.11 -12.13
N VAL A 24 0.54 7.25 -12.20
CA VAL A 24 1.10 8.52 -12.68
C VAL A 24 2.31 8.95 -11.83
N ASP A 25 2.18 8.86 -10.51
CA ASP A 25 3.27 9.23 -9.59
C ASP A 25 4.50 8.35 -9.76
N LEU A 26 4.29 7.03 -9.86
CA LEU A 26 5.39 6.08 -9.99
C LEU A 26 6.09 6.22 -11.34
N GLU A 27 5.34 6.47 -12.41
CA GLU A 27 5.92 6.79 -13.72
C GLU A 27 6.73 8.09 -13.67
N ALA A 28 6.28 9.11 -12.93
CA ALA A 28 7.02 10.36 -12.74
C ALA A 28 8.36 10.15 -12.00
N GLU A 29 8.42 9.17 -11.09
CA GLU A 29 9.65 8.75 -10.39
C GLU A 29 10.51 7.75 -11.20
N GLY A 30 10.14 7.47 -12.46
CA GLY A 30 10.85 6.54 -13.34
C GLY A 30 10.60 5.06 -13.02
N LEU A 31 9.61 4.75 -12.20
CA LEU A 31 9.16 3.39 -11.89
C LEU A 31 8.04 3.00 -12.87
N GLY A 32 8.39 2.31 -13.95
CA GLY A 32 7.44 1.91 -15.00
C GLY A 32 6.45 0.83 -14.55
N LEU A 33 5.17 1.03 -14.86
CA LEU A 33 4.07 0.16 -14.41
C LEU A 33 3.33 -0.51 -15.56
N SER A 34 3.60 -1.80 -15.75
CA SER A 34 2.71 -2.67 -16.52
C SER A 34 1.59 -3.17 -15.61
N CYS A 35 0.51 -2.40 -15.50
CA CYS A 35 -0.73 -2.84 -14.87
C CYS A 35 -1.61 -3.49 -15.94
N THR A 36 -1.22 -4.68 -16.39
CA THR A 36 -2.14 -5.58 -17.08
C THR A 36 -2.37 -6.76 -16.16
N SER A 37 -3.63 -7.04 -15.85
CA SER A 37 -4.11 -8.10 -14.95
C SER A 37 -3.58 -9.51 -15.26
N GLU A 38 -2.87 -9.70 -16.38
CA GLU A 38 -2.24 -10.95 -16.78
C GLU A 38 -0.76 -11.04 -16.38
N ASP A 39 -0.09 -9.91 -16.11
CA ASP A 39 1.26 -9.87 -15.57
C ASP A 39 1.18 -9.56 -14.07
N SER A 40 1.02 -10.62 -13.28
CA SER A 40 1.12 -10.63 -11.80
C SER A 40 2.45 -10.09 -11.24
N PHE A 41 3.35 -9.61 -12.10
CA PHE A 41 4.66 -9.05 -11.81
C PHE A 41 4.71 -7.59 -12.30
N GLY A 42 3.75 -6.77 -11.86
CA GLY A 42 3.90 -5.33 -11.96
C GLY A 42 5.21 -4.91 -11.28
N TYR A 43 5.81 -3.80 -11.69
CA TYR A 43 6.98 -3.17 -11.06
C TYR A 43 8.38 -3.73 -11.40
N GLY A 44 8.53 -4.59 -12.41
CA GLY A 44 9.86 -5.17 -12.75
C GLY A 44 10.42 -6.06 -11.64
N LEU A 45 9.56 -6.42 -10.67
CA LEU A 45 9.84 -7.35 -9.60
C LEU A 45 9.69 -8.76 -10.15
N ARG A 46 10.72 -9.58 -9.98
CA ARG A 46 10.79 -10.95 -10.51
C ARG A 46 10.20 -11.97 -9.56
N HIS A 47 10.27 -11.71 -8.25
CA HIS A 47 9.90 -12.68 -7.22
C HIS A 47 8.66 -12.25 -6.43
N MET A 48 8.23 -11.00 -6.59
CA MET A 48 7.17 -10.39 -5.82
C MET A 48 6.02 -9.93 -6.71
N ARG A 49 4.80 -10.16 -6.21
CA ARG A 49 3.58 -9.55 -6.74
C ARG A 49 3.13 -8.43 -5.83
N VAL A 50 2.70 -7.32 -6.42
CA VAL A 50 2.13 -6.20 -5.67
C VAL A 50 0.63 -6.12 -5.98
N CYS A 51 -0.19 -6.20 -4.95
CA CYS A 51 -1.64 -6.10 -5.01
C CYS A 51 -2.08 -4.78 -4.39
N HIS A 52 -2.92 -4.02 -5.08
CA HIS A 52 -3.43 -2.74 -4.60
C HIS A 52 -4.91 -2.86 -4.25
N GLU A 53 -5.25 -2.40 -3.07
CA GLU A 53 -6.62 -2.25 -2.61
C GLU A 53 -6.90 -0.78 -2.32
N PHE A 54 -8.03 -0.30 -2.84
CA PHE A 54 -8.50 1.05 -2.54
C PHE A 54 -9.37 1.03 -1.27
N GLY A 55 -9.04 1.91 -0.33
CA GLY A 55 -9.82 2.11 0.88
C GLY A 55 -9.07 2.84 1.99
N LEU A 56 -9.83 3.23 3.01
CA LEU A 56 -9.34 3.90 4.21
C LEU A 56 -8.78 2.87 5.20
N PRO A 57 -7.52 2.98 5.66
CA PRO A 57 -6.95 2.07 6.66
C PRO A 57 -7.66 2.12 8.03
N THR A 58 -8.38 3.19 8.32
CA THR A 58 -9.21 3.33 9.53
C THR A 58 -10.55 2.61 9.45
N GLU A 59 -10.95 2.16 8.26
CA GLU A 59 -12.19 1.42 8.06
C GLU A 59 -11.95 -0.09 8.08
N MET A 60 -12.60 -0.80 9.01
CA MET A 60 -12.47 -2.25 9.13
C MET A 60 -12.87 -3.00 7.86
N VAL A 61 -13.86 -2.51 7.11
CA VAL A 61 -14.30 -3.12 5.83
C VAL A 61 -13.19 -3.07 4.77
N SER A 62 -12.38 -2.01 4.78
CA SER A 62 -11.24 -1.85 3.88
C SER A 62 -10.09 -2.76 4.28
N LEU A 63 -9.81 -2.88 5.58
CA LEU A 63 -8.81 -3.83 6.11
C LEU A 63 -9.17 -5.30 5.84
N GLN A 64 -10.45 -5.66 5.87
CA GLN A 64 -10.93 -7.01 5.59
C GLN A 64 -10.66 -7.50 4.15
N LYS A 65 -10.35 -6.59 3.22
CA LYS A 65 -9.93 -6.95 1.85
C LYS A 65 -8.51 -7.52 1.82
N LEU A 66 -7.71 -7.23 2.84
CA LEU A 66 -6.33 -7.68 2.93
C LEU A 66 -6.25 -9.08 3.56
N PRO A 67 -5.31 -9.94 3.13
CA PRO A 67 -5.09 -11.26 3.71
C PRO A 67 -4.31 -11.20 5.04
N LEU A 68 -4.75 -10.36 5.98
CA LEU A 68 -4.03 -10.04 7.23
C LEU A 68 -3.70 -11.27 8.08
N THR A 69 -4.60 -12.25 8.13
CA THR A 69 -4.42 -13.50 8.90
C THR A 69 -3.26 -14.37 8.38
N ARG A 70 -2.82 -14.15 7.14
CA ARG A 70 -1.72 -14.88 6.49
C ARG A 70 -0.50 -13.98 6.23
N ALA A 71 -0.60 -12.69 6.56
CA ALA A 71 0.50 -11.76 6.39
C ALA A 71 1.63 -12.12 7.38
N THR A 72 2.86 -12.19 6.88
CA THR A 72 4.05 -12.40 7.72
C THR A 72 4.43 -11.13 8.49
N CYS A 73 4.04 -9.98 7.95
CA CYS A 73 4.27 -8.66 8.53
C CYS A 73 3.23 -7.68 7.98
N ALA A 74 2.75 -6.78 8.83
CA ALA A 74 2.02 -5.59 8.42
C ALA A 74 2.91 -4.36 8.69
N VAL A 75 3.01 -3.48 7.70
CA VAL A 75 3.74 -2.21 7.83
C VAL A 75 2.74 -1.09 7.58
N VAL A 76 2.58 -0.23 8.57
CA VAL A 76 1.73 0.96 8.46
C VAL A 76 2.64 2.15 8.19
N PHE A 77 2.40 2.83 7.08
CA PHE A 77 3.09 4.07 6.73
C PHE A 77 2.15 5.23 6.98
N ASP A 78 2.68 6.30 7.57
CA ASP A 78 2.04 7.61 7.56
C ASP A 78 2.04 8.13 6.12
N ASP A 79 0.90 8.07 5.45
CA ASP A 79 0.71 8.73 4.17
C ASP A 79 0.60 10.23 4.48
N GLY A 80 1.74 10.93 4.42
CA GLY A 80 1.85 12.36 4.69
C GLY A 80 1.01 13.26 3.78
N ALA A 81 0.02 12.75 3.07
CA ALA A 81 -0.98 13.48 2.30
C ALA A 81 -1.66 14.61 3.12
N ALA A 82 -1.83 14.44 4.44
CA ALA A 82 -2.31 15.50 5.32
C ALA A 82 -1.41 16.76 5.32
N LYS A 83 -0.09 16.60 5.08
CA LYS A 83 0.86 17.71 5.00
C LYS A 83 0.61 18.60 3.78
N HIS A 84 0.05 18.08 2.69
CA HIS A 84 -0.31 18.88 1.51
C HIS A 84 -1.54 19.76 1.72
N LEU A 85 -2.38 19.44 2.71
CA LEU A 85 -3.55 20.25 3.09
C LEU A 85 -3.23 21.31 4.16
N GLY A 86 -1.96 21.48 4.54
CA GLY A 86 -1.55 22.43 5.59
C GLY A 86 -1.96 21.99 7.00
N ILE A 87 -2.45 20.76 7.17
CA ILE A 87 -2.73 20.17 8.47
C ILE A 87 -1.41 19.61 8.99
N THR A 88 -0.74 20.39 9.85
CA THR A 88 0.55 20.03 10.47
C THR A 88 0.40 19.22 11.76
N ASP A 89 -0.78 18.69 12.04
CA ASP A 89 -1.02 17.92 13.26
C ASP A 89 -0.57 16.48 13.07
N THR A 90 0.73 16.26 13.29
CA THR A 90 1.34 14.92 13.43
C THR A 90 0.62 14.05 14.47
N GLN A 91 -0.11 14.68 15.41
CA GLN A 91 -0.91 13.97 16.41
C GLN A 91 -2.15 13.27 15.82
N ILE A 92 -2.72 13.78 14.72
CA ILE A 92 -3.91 13.18 14.08
C ILE A 92 -3.49 11.96 13.27
N THR A 93 -2.37 12.04 12.55
CA THR A 93 -1.83 10.93 11.75
C THR A 93 -1.31 9.78 12.63
N ASP A 94 -0.72 10.09 13.79
CA ASP A 94 -0.36 9.09 14.81
C ASP A 94 -1.62 8.38 15.35
N ALA A 95 -2.73 9.10 15.52
CA ALA A 95 -4.00 8.52 15.96
C ALA A 95 -4.60 7.57 14.91
N GLU A 96 -4.56 7.92 13.62
CA GLU A 96 -5.03 7.05 12.53
C GLU A 96 -4.18 5.78 12.41
N THR A 97 -2.86 5.92 12.56
CA THR A 97 -1.93 4.79 12.60
C THR A 97 -2.24 3.86 13.78
N LEU A 98 -2.50 4.40 14.97
CA LEU A 98 -2.90 3.64 16.15
C LEU A 98 -4.25 2.96 15.97
N VAL A 99 -5.22 3.64 15.34
CA VAL A 99 -6.53 3.05 15.03
C VAL A 99 -6.38 1.89 14.06
N ALA A 100 -5.57 2.02 13.00
CA ALA A 100 -5.30 0.93 12.08
C ALA A 100 -4.65 -0.27 12.80
N LEU A 101 -3.69 -0.02 13.70
CA LEU A 101 -3.05 -1.06 14.51
C LEU A 101 -4.00 -1.78 15.47
N LEU A 102 -5.01 -1.11 16.02
CA LEU A 102 -6.00 -1.75 16.89
C LEU A 102 -6.90 -2.76 16.15
N HIS A 103 -6.95 -2.69 14.82
CA HIS A 103 -7.73 -3.60 13.99
C HIS A 103 -6.91 -4.75 13.39
N LEU A 104 -5.58 -4.73 13.55
CA LEU A 104 -4.63 -5.74 13.07
C LEU A 104 -4.36 -6.80 14.16
#